data_AF-A0A3E2YND9-F1
#
_entry.id   AF-A0A3E2YND9-F1
#
_cell.length_a   1.000
_cell.length_b   1.000
_cell.length_c   1.000
_cell.angle_alpha   90.00
_cell.angle_beta   90.00
_cell.angle_gamma   90.00
#
_symmetry.space_group_name_H-M   'P 1'
#
loop_
_entity.id
_entity.type
_entity.pdbx_description
1 polymer ?
#
loop_
_entity_poly.entity_id
_entity_poly.type
_entity_poly.pdbx_seq_one_letter_code
_entity_poly.pdbx_strand_id
1 'polypeptide(L)'
;MEPFAQTINAAKKYVVSSTLERVDWNAELVRGDLGKAVQRLKRESGKGLFVGGVKLPLALAELGLIDEYEFVVQPRLAGHGPTLFAGLSKHVDLKLVSRLEFGSGAVAMRYEPRR
;
A
#
# COMPACT_ATOMS: atom_id res chain seq x y z
N MET A 1 11.63 22.25 -7.55
CA MET A 1 11.83 21.30 -6.43
C MET A 1 10.50 20.59 -6.25
N GLU A 2 10.43 19.28 -6.57
CA GLU A 2 9.18 18.55 -6.77
C GLU A 2 8.35 18.41 -5.48
N PRO A 3 7.11 18.93 -5.45
CA PRO A 3 6.21 18.82 -4.30
C PRO A 3 6.04 17.37 -3.80
N PHE A 4 6.04 16.41 -4.73
CA PHE A 4 5.91 14.98 -4.42
C PHE A 4 7.02 14.48 -3.47
N ALA A 5 8.29 14.74 -3.80
CA ALA A 5 9.41 14.28 -2.99
C ALA A 5 9.39 14.88 -1.58
N GLN A 6 8.99 16.15 -1.45
CA GLN A 6 8.84 16.82 -0.15
C GLN A 6 7.72 16.18 0.68
N THR A 7 6.55 15.93 0.09
CA THR A 7 5.42 15.26 0.76
C THR A 7 5.81 13.86 1.23
N ILE A 8 6.46 13.07 0.36
CA ILE A 8 6.89 11.73 0.73
C ILE A 8 7.95 11.78 1.84
N ASN A 9 8.95 12.66 1.76
CA ASN A 9 9.99 12.74 2.80
C ASN A 9 9.43 13.18 4.17
N ALA A 10 8.45 14.08 4.19
CA ALA A 10 7.87 14.57 5.44
C ALA A 10 6.99 13.53 6.15
N ALA A 11 6.37 12.61 5.41
CA ALA A 11 5.46 11.61 6.00
C ALA A 11 6.23 10.57 6.83
N LYS A 12 5.82 10.37 8.10
CA LYS A 12 6.35 9.36 9.03
C LYS A 12 6.40 7.98 8.36
N LYS A 13 7.54 7.28 8.46
CA LYS A 13 7.74 5.95 7.86
C LYS A 13 7.61 4.85 8.90
N TYR A 14 6.95 3.77 8.52
CA TYR A 14 6.91 2.53 9.28
C TYR A 14 7.51 1.43 8.40
N VAL A 15 8.60 0.84 8.86
CA VAL A 15 9.33 -0.19 8.12
C VAL A 15 9.01 -1.53 8.78
N VAL A 16 8.43 -2.46 8.03
CA VAL A 16 8.21 -3.84 8.51
C VAL A 16 9.40 -4.68 8.07
N SER A 17 10.20 -5.16 9.02
CA SER A 17 11.34 -6.03 8.73
C SER A 17 11.66 -6.95 9.91
N SER A 18 12.07 -8.18 9.59
CA SER A 18 12.55 -9.18 10.56
C SER A 18 14.07 -9.18 10.72
N THR A 19 14.81 -8.53 9.82
CA THR A 19 16.28 -8.59 9.76
C THR A 19 16.95 -7.26 10.05
N LEU A 20 16.27 -6.13 9.84
CA LEU A 20 16.83 -4.83 10.16
C LEU A 20 16.93 -4.68 11.68
N GLU A 21 18.08 -4.19 12.16
CA GLU A 21 18.30 -3.88 13.57
C GLU A 21 17.87 -2.45 13.91
N ARG A 22 18.11 -1.51 12.98
CA ARG A 22 17.86 -0.07 13.11
C ARG A 22 17.35 0.51 11.80
N VAL A 23 16.70 1.67 11.88
CA VAL A 23 16.23 2.50 10.76
C VAL A 23 16.53 3.97 11.05
N ASP A 24 16.53 4.81 10.02
CA ASP A 24 16.93 6.22 10.10
C ASP A 24 15.88 7.18 9.47
N TRP A 25 16.24 8.46 9.36
CA TRP A 25 15.57 9.51 8.57
C TRP A 25 14.07 9.76 8.82
N ASN A 26 13.51 9.38 9.98
CA ASN A 26 12.07 9.47 10.39
C ASN A 26 11.32 8.14 10.39
N ALA A 27 11.99 7.03 10.11
CA ALA A 27 11.37 5.72 10.16
C ALA A 27 11.24 5.17 11.59
N GLU A 28 10.24 4.33 11.79
CA GLU A 28 10.09 3.44 12.94
C GLU A 28 10.04 2.01 12.44
N LEU A 29 10.77 1.13 13.11
CA LEU A 29 10.80 -0.28 12.76
C LEU A 29 9.66 -1.02 13.46
N VAL A 30 8.76 -1.62 12.67
CA VAL A 30 7.63 -2.43 13.14
C VAL A 30 8.05 -3.89 13.17
N ARG A 31 7.98 -4.49 14.37
CA ARG A 31 8.28 -5.91 14.62
C ARG A 31 7.11 -6.61 15.29
N GLY A 32 7.10 -7.94 15.20
CA GLY A 32 6.12 -8.80 15.85
C GLY A 32 4.85 -8.99 15.02
N ASP A 33 3.70 -9.00 15.68
CA ASP A 33 2.40 -9.24 15.06
C ASP A 33 2.01 -8.06 14.14
N LEU A 34 2.09 -8.30 12.83
CA LEU A 34 1.78 -7.32 11.80
C LEU A 34 0.35 -6.79 11.91
N GLY A 35 -0.62 -7.68 12.17
CA GLY A 35 -2.03 -7.32 12.22
C GLY A 35 -2.32 -6.36 13.38
N LYS A 36 -1.83 -6.69 14.57
CA LYS A 36 -1.96 -5.83 15.76
C LYS A 36 -1.26 -4.48 15.57
N ALA A 37 -0.06 -4.49 15.01
CA ALA A 37 0.69 -3.27 14.75
C ALA A 37 -0.05 -2.34 13.78
N VAL A 38 -0.53 -2.85 12.64
CA VAL A 38 -1.27 -2.05 11.66
C VAL A 38 -2.60 -1.57 12.22
N GLN A 39 -3.34 -2.39 12.96
CA GLN A 39 -4.58 -1.95 13.60
C GLN A 39 -4.33 -0.81 14.61
N ARG A 40 -3.22 -0.86 15.35
CA ARG A 40 -2.83 0.25 16.24
C ARG A 40 -2.53 1.52 15.43
N LEU A 41 -1.72 1.42 14.39
CA LEU A 41 -1.38 2.55 13.52
C LEU A 41 -2.63 3.17 12.86
N LYS A 42 -3.58 2.34 12.43
CA LYS A 42 -4.86 2.82 11.86
C LYS A 42 -5.65 3.66 12.86
N ARG A 43 -5.64 3.32 14.15
CA ARG A 43 -6.29 4.09 15.21
C ARG A 43 -5.55 5.40 15.53
N GLU A 44 -4.22 5.41 15.43
CA GLU A 44 -3.38 6.54 15.82
C GLU A 44 -3.20 7.58 14.71
N SER A 45 -3.11 7.17 13.45
CA SER A 45 -2.74 8.07 12.34
C SER A 45 -3.74 9.21 12.13
N GLY A 46 -5.04 8.92 12.18
CA GLY A 46 -6.13 9.87 11.89
C GLY A 46 -6.18 10.41 10.45
N LYS A 47 -5.12 10.22 9.63
CA LYS A 47 -4.95 10.78 8.27
C LYS A 47 -4.78 9.71 7.18
N GLY A 48 -5.04 8.44 7.50
CA GLY A 48 -4.81 7.30 6.60
C GLY A 48 -3.38 6.76 6.65
N LEU A 49 -3.15 5.61 6.03
CA LEU A 49 -1.85 4.95 5.91
C LEU A 49 -1.68 4.44 4.48
N PHE A 50 -0.53 4.71 3.88
CA PHE A 50 -0.15 4.14 2.58
C PHE A 50 0.84 3.00 2.77
N VAL A 51 0.67 1.93 1.99
CA VAL A 51 1.54 0.76 2.00
C VAL A 51 2.26 0.64 0.66
N GLY A 52 3.56 0.36 0.70
CA GLY A 52 4.39 0.14 -0.48
C GLY A 52 4.99 -1.26 -0.56
N GLY A 53 5.52 -1.60 -1.72
CA GLY A 53 6.15 -2.90 -2.01
C GLY A 53 5.16 -3.96 -2.51
N VAL A 54 5.58 -5.22 -2.52
CA VAL A 54 4.75 -6.36 -3.00
C VAL A 54 4.36 -7.30 -1.86
N LYS A 55 5.34 -7.65 -1.00
CA LYS A 55 5.14 -8.61 0.10
C LYS A 55 4.22 -8.08 1.20
N LEU A 56 4.39 -6.81 1.59
CA LEU A 56 3.61 -6.23 2.68
C LEU A 56 2.14 -6.00 2.29
N PRO A 57 1.81 -5.39 1.13
CA PRO A 57 0.41 -5.31 0.69
C PRO A 57 -0.27 -6.67 0.59
N LEU A 58 0.41 -7.70 0.05
CA LEU A 58 -0.14 -9.06 0.00
C LEU A 58 -0.50 -9.57 1.40
N ALA A 59 0.43 -9.46 2.36
CA ALA A 59 0.17 -9.89 3.74
C ALA A 59 -0.98 -9.10 4.39
N LEU A 60 -1.12 -7.80 4.11
CA LEU A 60 -2.23 -7.00 4.63
C LEU A 60 -3.57 -7.32 3.97
N ALA A 61 -3.56 -7.70 2.69
CA ALA A 61 -4.75 -8.19 2.00
C ALA A 61 -5.23 -9.53 2.58
N GLU A 62 -4.33 -10.48 2.85
CA GLU A 62 -4.64 -11.75 3.54
C GLU A 62 -5.27 -11.53 4.91
N LEU A 63 -4.81 -10.51 5.63
CA LEU A 63 -5.34 -10.14 6.95
C LEU A 63 -6.64 -9.32 6.86
N GLY A 64 -7.12 -8.96 5.66
CA GLY A 64 -8.29 -8.11 5.47
C GLY A 64 -8.13 -6.68 6.02
N LEU A 65 -6.89 -6.17 6.05
CA LEU A 65 -6.56 -4.89 6.70
C LEU A 65 -6.46 -3.69 5.75
N ILE A 66 -6.57 -3.92 4.44
CA ILE A 66 -6.60 -2.87 3.42
C ILE A 66 -8.05 -2.39 3.24
N ASP A 67 -8.29 -1.11 3.49
CA ASP A 67 -9.62 -0.51 3.31
C ASP A 67 -9.86 -0.03 1.88
N GLU A 68 -8.81 0.43 1.19
CA GLU A 68 -8.88 0.99 -0.15
C GLU A 68 -7.73 0.48 -1.01
N TYR A 69 -8.03 0.13 -2.26
CA TYR A 69 -7.09 -0.31 -3.28
C TYR A 69 -7.07 0.72 -4.40
N GLU A 70 -5.93 1.38 -4.59
CA GLU A 70 -5.71 2.29 -5.71
C GLU A 70 -4.79 1.62 -6.74
N PHE A 71 -5.34 1.35 -7.92
CA PHE A 71 -4.61 0.78 -9.05
C PHE A 71 -4.39 1.83 -10.12
N VAL A 72 -3.12 2.13 -10.40
CA VAL A 72 -2.73 3.00 -11.50
C VAL A 72 -2.24 2.13 -12.65
N VAL A 73 -3.09 1.95 -13.66
CA VAL A 73 -2.78 1.17 -14.86
C VAL A 73 -2.05 2.07 -15.85
N GLN A 74 -0.83 1.67 -16.22
CA GLN A 74 -0.01 2.36 -17.21
C GLN A 74 -0.31 1.82 -18.62
N PRO A 75 -0.24 2.65 -19.68
CA PRO A 75 -0.45 2.21 -21.06
C PRO A 75 0.80 1.47 -21.60
N ARG A 76 1.23 0.41 -20.91
CA ARG A 76 2.42 -0.38 -21.24
C ARG A 76 2.26 -1.82 -20.79
N LEU A 77 2.76 -2.75 -21.60
CA LEU A 77 2.96 -4.15 -21.22
C LEU A 77 4.39 -4.34 -20.70
N ALA A 78 4.53 -4.74 -19.43
CA ALA A 78 5.84 -4.91 -18.80
C ALA A 78 6.55 -6.22 -19.21
N GLY A 79 5.81 -7.22 -19.70
CA GLY A 79 6.34 -8.53 -20.09
C GLY A 79 6.61 -9.46 -18.91
N HIS A 80 7.49 -9.06 -17.99
CA HIS A 80 7.87 -9.86 -16.82
C HIS A 80 8.03 -8.99 -15.55
N GLY A 81 7.95 -9.63 -14.39
CA GLY A 81 8.14 -8.98 -13.09
C GLY A 81 7.23 -9.54 -12.01
N PRO A 82 7.29 -8.97 -10.79
CA PRO A 82 6.35 -9.34 -9.74
C PRO A 82 4.92 -8.97 -10.15
N THR A 83 3.99 -9.90 -10.00
CA THR A 83 2.57 -9.64 -10.17
C THR A 83 1.96 -9.21 -8.84
N LEU A 84 1.20 -8.11 -8.85
CA LEU A 84 0.49 -7.63 -7.67
C LEU A 84 -0.42 -8.74 -7.10
N PHE A 85 -0.36 -8.94 -5.79
CA PHE A 85 -1.15 -9.93 -5.05
C PHE A 85 -1.02 -11.39 -5.53
N ALA A 86 0.04 -11.73 -6.27
CA ALA A 86 0.33 -13.14 -6.57
C ALA A 86 0.56 -13.92 -5.27
N GLY A 87 -0.21 -14.99 -5.07
CA GLY A 87 -0.19 -15.82 -3.87
C GLY A 87 -1.30 -15.56 -2.87
N LEU A 88 -2.28 -14.70 -3.19
CA LEU A 88 -3.46 -14.50 -2.36
C LEU A 88 -4.27 -15.81 -2.22
N SER A 89 -4.62 -16.18 -0.99
CA SER A 89 -5.25 -17.46 -0.65
C SER A 89 -6.71 -17.54 -1.07
N LYS A 90 -7.39 -16.39 -1.13
CA LYS A 90 -8.78 -16.22 -1.55
C LYS A 90 -8.92 -14.97 -2.39
N HIS A 91 -9.88 -14.94 -3.31
CA HIS A 91 -10.19 -13.70 -4.01
C HIS A 91 -10.78 -12.67 -3.04
N VAL A 92 -10.53 -11.39 -3.34
CA VAL A 92 -11.14 -10.26 -2.64
C VAL A 92 -12.04 -9.55 -3.64
N ASP A 93 -13.35 -9.57 -3.38
CA ASP A 93 -14.29 -8.83 -4.20
C ASP A 93 -14.15 -7.33 -3.95
N LEU A 94 -14.06 -6.56 -5.04
CA LEU A 94 -13.86 -5.12 -5.00
C LEU A 94 -15.04 -4.38 -5.61
N LYS A 95 -15.38 -3.22 -5.04
CA LYS A 95 -16.33 -2.25 -5.57
C LYS A 95 -15.58 -1.02 -6.06
N LEU A 96 -15.79 -0.62 -7.31
CA LEU A 96 -15.22 0.61 -7.86
C LEU A 96 -15.85 1.82 -7.14
N VAL A 97 -15.00 2.72 -6.64
CA VAL A 97 -15.38 3.95 -5.96
C VAL A 97 -15.12 5.16 -6.83
N SER A 98 -13.99 5.20 -7.55
CA SER A 98 -13.69 6.28 -8.48
C SER A 98 -12.74 5.83 -9.59
N ARG A 99 -12.79 6.53 -10.73
CA ARG A 99 -11.88 6.35 -11.86
C ARG A 99 -11.45 7.73 -12.37
N LEU A 100 -10.16 7.89 -12.61
CA LEU A 100 -9.55 9.08 -13.19
C LEU A 100 -8.68 8.68 -14.38
N GLU A 101 -8.90 9.33 -15.52
CA GLU A 101 -8.10 9.15 -16.73
C GLU A 101 -7.15 10.33 -16.90
N PHE A 102 -5.89 10.04 -17.18
CA PHE A 102 -4.87 11.06 -17.40
C PHE A 102 -4.59 11.24 -18.89
N GLY A 103 -4.17 12.44 -19.30
CA GLY A 103 -3.76 12.71 -20.69
C GLY A 103 -2.57 11.86 -21.18
N SER A 104 -1.84 11.21 -20.28
CA SER A 104 -0.80 10.24 -20.60
C SER A 104 -1.34 8.88 -21.06
N GLY A 105 -2.66 8.64 -20.95
CA GLY A 105 -3.28 7.33 -21.15
C GLY A 105 -3.27 6.42 -19.93
N ALA A 106 -2.68 6.85 -18.80
CA ALA A 106 -2.80 6.13 -17.53
C ALA A 106 -4.22 6.26 -16.97
N VAL A 107 -4.66 5.25 -16.21
CA VAL A 107 -5.95 5.26 -15.52
C VAL A 107 -5.73 4.89 -14.06
N ALA A 108 -6.12 5.79 -13.15
CA ALA A 108 -6.19 5.50 -11.72
C ALA A 108 -7.60 5.06 -11.34
N MET A 109 -7.72 3.91 -10.70
CA MET A 109 -8.97 3.34 -10.24
C MET A 109 -8.88 3.06 -8.75
N ARG A 110 -9.89 3.50 -8.02
CA ARG A 110 -9.97 3.35 -6.57
C ARG A 110 -11.10 2.40 -6.23
N TYR A 111 -10.81 1.43 -5.38
CA TYR A 111 -11.74 0.38 -4.99
C TYR A 111 -11.78 0.21 -3.48
N GLU A 112 -12.91 -0.26 -2.99
CA GLU A 112 -13.06 -0.76 -1.62
C GLU A 112 -13.45 -2.24 -1.66
N PRO A 113 -13.00 -3.06 -0.68
CA PRO A 113 -13.51 -4.41 -0.51
C PRO A 113 -15.03 -4.43 -0.34
N ARG A 114 -15.70 -5.37 -1.01
CA ARG A 114 -17.07 -5.72 -0.66
C ARG A 114 -17.05 -6.44 0.68
N ARG A 115 -17.85 -5.95 1.62
CA ARG A 115 -18.07 -6.55 2.93
C ARG A 115 -19.45 -7.18 2.97
#